data_AF-A0A9W6TVK9-F1
#
_entry.id   AF-A0A9W6TVK9-F1
#
_cell.length_a   1.000
_cell.length_b   1.000
_cell.length_c   1.000
_cell.angle_alpha   90.00
_cell.angle_beta   90.00
_cell.angle_gamma   90.00
#
_symmetry.space_group_name_H-M   'P 1'
#
loop_
_entity.id
_entity.type
_entity.pdbx_description
1 polymer ?
#
loop_
_entity_poly.entity_id
_entity_poly.type
_entity_poly.pdbx_seq_one_letter_code
_entity_poly.pdbx_strand_id
1 'polypeptide(L)'
;MIISRSIDILDACYTRMMSLTGSNTTPVQFQIHVHNGNRATTANATWIGNATNNDLRFGVNNSTSMILTTTGRLGLGTTSPSAPLHVPGSNSLVFGAGGTTVYRLRTESGATESALGQITYSVAGIFGGYIACTAMAMTSDRRLKRNIQSCLLERIKRLTIPFTFRISKRKDKKYDAVFDDGRVVPFGDIKRNGEPYQQYRDITPMRAFSKYDHGNIERKQRFYKRHGPIDNSKPYTASWFLKTFLWS
;
A
#
# COMPACT_ATOMS: atom_id res chain seq x y z
N MET A 1 47.47 -42.01 -30.16
CA MET A 1 47.92 -41.18 -31.29
C MET A 1 47.25 -41.72 -32.54
N ILE A 2 46.22 -41.04 -33.03
CA ILE A 2 45.63 -41.30 -34.35
C ILE A 2 45.76 -39.98 -35.11
N ILE A 3 46.62 -40.00 -36.11
CA ILE A 3 46.83 -38.92 -37.05
C ILE A 3 46.02 -39.32 -38.28
N SER A 4 44.98 -38.57 -38.61
CA SER A 4 44.29 -38.66 -39.89
C SER A 4 44.19 -37.26 -40.45
N ARG A 5 44.99 -36.97 -41.48
CA ARG A 5 44.87 -35.76 -42.27
C ARG A 5 43.74 -35.93 -43.28
N SER A 6 43.07 -34.81 -43.57
CA SER A 6 42.07 -34.59 -44.63
C SER A 6 40.59 -34.85 -44.27
N ILE A 7 40.01 -33.95 -43.48
CA ILE A 7 38.72 -33.31 -43.83
C ILE A 7 38.76 -31.84 -43.34
N ASP A 8 39.80 -31.13 -43.78
CA ASP A 8 39.83 -29.67 -43.79
C ASP A 8 38.81 -29.19 -44.84
N ILE A 9 37.61 -28.78 -44.40
CA ILE A 9 36.84 -27.81 -45.19
C ILE A 9 37.23 -26.45 -44.63
N LEU A 10 38.25 -25.88 -45.26
CA LEU A 10 38.85 -24.60 -44.96
C LEU A 10 37.94 -23.47 -45.42
N ASP A 11 36.84 -23.25 -44.70
CA ASP A 11 35.96 -22.09 -44.90
C ASP A 11 36.14 -21.14 -43.72
N ALA A 12 37.32 -20.49 -43.67
CA ALA A 12 37.70 -19.40 -42.76
C ALA A 12 37.67 -19.70 -41.24
N CYS A 13 38.86 -19.58 -40.63
CA CYS A 13 39.13 -19.43 -39.18
C CYS A 13 38.92 -20.65 -38.25
N TYR A 14 38.30 -21.76 -38.66
CA TYR A 14 38.15 -22.94 -37.79
C TYR A 14 38.23 -24.30 -38.52
N THR A 15 38.74 -25.33 -37.83
CA THR A 15 38.68 -26.74 -38.27
C THR A 15 37.39 -27.37 -37.77
N ARG A 16 36.63 -28.00 -38.67
CA ARG A 16 35.44 -28.78 -38.32
C ARG A 16 35.84 -30.19 -37.90
N MET A 17 35.71 -30.51 -36.61
CA MET A 17 36.13 -31.81 -36.08
C MET A 17 35.06 -32.89 -36.26
N MET A 18 33.78 -32.51 -36.22
CA MET A 18 32.65 -33.43 -36.31
C MET A 18 31.43 -32.70 -36.87
N SER A 19 30.67 -33.36 -37.75
CA SER A 19 29.39 -32.88 -38.27
C SER A 19 28.40 -34.04 -38.36
N LEU A 20 27.28 -33.93 -37.66
CA LEU A 20 26.17 -34.88 -37.72
C LEU A 20 24.95 -34.19 -38.32
N THR A 21 24.35 -34.79 -39.35
CA THR A 21 23.17 -34.24 -40.04
C THR A 21 21.99 -35.19 -39.91
N GLY A 22 20.87 -34.70 -39.38
CA GLY A 22 19.60 -35.44 -39.36
C GLY A 22 18.76 -35.13 -40.60
N SER A 23 18.26 -36.17 -41.27
CA SER A 23 17.46 -36.08 -42.51
C SER A 23 15.97 -35.80 -42.26
N ASN A 24 15.65 -34.80 -41.44
CA ASN A 24 14.26 -34.39 -41.15
C ASN A 24 13.77 -33.32 -42.14
N THR A 25 12.45 -33.04 -42.14
CA THR A 25 11.83 -31.95 -42.94
C THR A 25 12.50 -30.59 -42.70
N THR A 26 13.00 -30.36 -41.48
CA THR A 26 13.97 -29.31 -41.15
C THR A 26 15.25 -29.98 -40.66
N PRO A 27 16.30 -30.08 -41.51
CA PRO A 27 17.54 -30.75 -41.15
C PRO A 27 18.18 -30.12 -39.92
N VAL A 28 18.67 -30.96 -39.01
CA VAL A 28 19.47 -30.53 -37.85
C VAL A 28 20.92 -30.87 -38.15
N GLN A 29 21.81 -29.88 -38.11
CA GLN A 29 23.24 -30.09 -38.30
C GLN A 29 24.03 -29.70 -37.05
N PHE A 30 24.41 -30.70 -36.25
CA PHE A 30 25.22 -30.54 -35.05
C PHE A 30 26.72 -30.62 -35.38
N GLN A 31 27.52 -29.78 -34.73
CA GLN A 31 28.91 -29.55 -35.09
C GLN A 31 29.81 -29.27 -33.87
N ILE A 32 31.05 -29.73 -33.96
CA ILE A 32 32.14 -29.41 -33.03
C ILE A 32 33.32 -28.90 -33.83
N HIS A 33 33.76 -27.67 -33.58
CA HIS A 33 34.85 -27.04 -34.31
C HIS A 33 35.90 -26.44 -33.36
N VAL A 34 37.16 -26.45 -33.79
CA VAL A 34 38.28 -25.84 -33.08
C VAL A 34 38.86 -24.72 -33.92
N HIS A 35 39.00 -23.53 -33.35
CA HIS A 35 39.64 -22.41 -34.03
C HIS A 35 41.11 -22.73 -34.34
N ASN A 36 41.54 -22.56 -35.59
CA ASN A 36 42.88 -22.90 -36.06
C ASN A 36 43.59 -21.74 -36.81
N GLY A 37 43.00 -20.53 -36.79
CA GLY A 37 43.57 -19.33 -37.41
C GLY A 37 44.49 -18.52 -36.46
N ASN A 38 45.55 -17.93 -37.00
CA ASN A 38 46.46 -17.06 -36.24
C ASN A 38 45.92 -15.62 -36.14
N ARG A 39 45.13 -15.28 -35.09
CA ARG A 39 44.82 -13.88 -34.73
C ARG A 39 44.83 -13.68 -33.20
N ALA A 40 45.52 -12.62 -32.77
CA ALA A 40 45.81 -12.26 -31.37
C ALA A 40 44.65 -11.55 -30.65
N THR A 41 43.42 -12.05 -30.76
CA THR A 41 42.28 -11.58 -29.94
C THR A 41 41.61 -12.78 -29.27
N THR A 42 40.72 -12.54 -28.30
CA THR A 42 39.98 -13.54 -27.48
C THR A 42 39.11 -14.54 -28.26
N ALA A 43 39.25 -14.63 -29.59
CA ALA A 43 38.50 -15.48 -30.51
C ALA A 43 39.03 -16.92 -30.64
N ASN A 44 40.09 -17.30 -29.91
CA ASN A 44 40.61 -18.68 -29.86
C ASN A 44 39.73 -19.56 -28.94
N ALA A 45 38.54 -19.91 -29.40
CA ALA A 45 37.62 -20.78 -28.68
C ALA A 45 37.31 -22.06 -29.46
N THR A 46 37.04 -23.14 -28.72
CA THR A 46 36.33 -24.29 -29.27
C THR A 46 34.83 -23.97 -29.30
N TRP A 47 34.14 -24.37 -30.37
CA TRP A 47 32.71 -24.17 -30.52
C TRP A 47 31.97 -25.51 -30.64
N ILE A 48 30.84 -25.61 -29.95
CA ILE A 48 29.94 -26.77 -29.96
C ILE A 48 28.51 -26.24 -30.13
N GLY A 49 27.80 -26.67 -31.17
CA GLY A 49 26.45 -26.18 -31.42
C GLY A 49 25.81 -26.68 -32.71
N ASN A 50 24.66 -26.09 -33.06
CA ASN A 50 23.97 -26.34 -34.32
C ASN A 50 24.35 -25.27 -35.36
N ALA A 51 24.66 -25.68 -36.59
CA ALA A 51 24.80 -24.75 -37.72
C ALA A 51 23.45 -24.39 -38.36
N THR A 52 22.42 -25.17 -38.08
CA THR A 52 21.04 -24.92 -38.49
C THR A 52 20.26 -24.25 -37.36
N ASN A 53 19.11 -23.65 -37.69
CA ASN A 53 18.27 -22.90 -36.74
C ASN A 53 17.47 -23.84 -35.81
N ASN A 54 18.17 -24.55 -34.94
CA ASN A 54 17.60 -25.51 -33.97
C ASN A 54 18.19 -25.29 -32.58
N ASP A 55 17.42 -25.60 -31.55
CA ASP A 55 17.89 -25.52 -30.17
C ASP A 55 19.03 -26.52 -29.90
N LEU A 56 20.03 -26.11 -29.13
CA LEU A 56 21.04 -27.02 -28.59
C LEU A 56 20.54 -27.57 -27.25
N ARG A 57 20.40 -28.89 -27.13
CA ARG A 57 19.84 -29.55 -25.94
C ARG A 57 20.82 -30.53 -25.32
N PHE A 58 20.88 -30.52 -23.99
CA PHE A 58 21.59 -31.50 -23.17
C PHE A 58 20.57 -32.23 -22.31
N GLY A 59 20.61 -33.56 -22.30
CA GLY A 59 19.58 -34.35 -21.67
C GLY A 59 20.10 -35.50 -20.81
N VAL A 60 19.29 -35.87 -19.82
CA VAL A 60 19.48 -37.02 -18.94
C VAL A 60 18.16 -37.80 -18.95
N ASN A 61 18.23 -39.13 -19.08
CA ASN A 61 17.06 -40.02 -19.08
C ASN A 61 15.97 -39.61 -20.11
N ASN A 62 16.36 -39.40 -21.37
CA ASN A 62 15.47 -38.99 -22.46
C ASN A 62 14.67 -37.69 -22.21
N SER A 63 15.15 -36.83 -21.32
CA SER A 63 14.57 -35.52 -20.99
C SER A 63 15.59 -34.40 -21.18
N THR A 64 15.14 -33.19 -21.52
CA THR A 64 16.01 -32.02 -21.69
C THR A 64 16.30 -31.38 -20.33
N SER A 65 17.56 -31.42 -19.89
CA SER A 65 18.02 -30.82 -18.63
C SER A 65 18.57 -29.40 -18.83
N MET A 66 19.21 -29.14 -19.98
CA MET A 66 19.69 -27.80 -20.37
C MET A 66 19.38 -27.54 -21.84
N ILE A 67 19.00 -26.32 -22.18
CA ILE A 67 18.69 -25.90 -23.55
C ILE A 67 19.27 -24.52 -23.84
N LEU A 68 19.88 -24.34 -25.00
CA LEU A 68 20.15 -23.02 -25.58
C LEU A 68 19.23 -22.88 -26.80
N THR A 69 18.25 -21.98 -26.72
CA THR A 69 17.27 -21.79 -27.81
C THR A 69 17.91 -21.10 -29.01
N THR A 70 17.26 -21.23 -30.17
CA THR A 70 17.61 -20.47 -31.37
C THR A 70 17.63 -18.95 -31.17
N THR A 71 16.86 -18.46 -30.20
CA THR A 71 16.82 -17.05 -29.79
C THR A 71 17.91 -16.65 -28.78
N GLY A 72 18.85 -17.54 -28.48
CA GLY A 72 20.01 -17.28 -27.61
C GLY A 72 19.70 -17.30 -26.11
N ARG A 73 18.62 -17.96 -25.68
CA ARG A 73 18.24 -18.05 -24.26
C ARG A 73 18.64 -19.40 -23.68
N LEU A 74 19.30 -19.38 -22.52
CA LEU A 74 19.73 -20.56 -21.79
C LEU A 74 18.66 -20.97 -20.76
N GLY A 75 18.10 -22.16 -20.92
CA GLY A 75 17.22 -22.82 -19.96
C GLY A 75 17.94 -23.93 -19.20
N LEU A 76 17.81 -23.98 -17.88
CA LEU A 76 18.21 -25.14 -17.06
C LEU A 76 16.95 -25.68 -16.37
N GLY A 77 16.55 -26.91 -16.63
CA GLY A 77 15.30 -27.48 -16.11
C GLY A 77 14.01 -26.94 -16.74
N THR A 78 14.13 -26.19 -17.85
CA THR A 78 12.99 -25.72 -18.67
C THR A 78 13.31 -25.79 -20.14
N THR A 79 12.33 -26.16 -20.97
CA THR A 79 12.42 -26.13 -22.43
C THR A 79 11.92 -24.82 -23.04
N SER A 80 11.40 -23.89 -22.23
CA SER A 80 10.78 -22.64 -22.70
C SER A 80 11.27 -21.45 -21.86
N PRO A 81 12.54 -21.02 -22.04
CA PRO A 81 13.11 -19.91 -21.30
C PRO A 81 12.43 -18.57 -21.63
N SER A 82 11.87 -17.91 -20.61
CA SER A 82 11.23 -16.59 -20.74
C SER A 82 12.22 -15.42 -20.60
N ALA A 83 13.43 -15.68 -20.10
CA ALA A 83 14.52 -14.73 -19.90
C ALA A 83 15.82 -15.24 -20.55
N PRO A 84 16.85 -14.39 -20.74
CA PRO A 84 18.15 -14.81 -21.31
C PRO A 84 18.80 -16.00 -20.59
N LEU A 85 18.65 -16.08 -19.27
CA LEU A 85 18.93 -17.25 -18.45
C LEU A 85 17.68 -17.56 -17.63
N HIS A 86 17.09 -18.75 -17.79
CA HIS A 86 15.90 -19.18 -17.05
C HIS A 86 16.13 -20.55 -16.41
N VAL A 87 16.10 -20.59 -15.08
CA VAL A 87 16.17 -21.82 -14.31
C VAL A 87 14.95 -21.89 -13.40
N PRO A 88 13.94 -22.72 -13.69
CA PRO A 88 12.77 -22.84 -12.82
C PRO A 88 13.20 -23.37 -11.47
N GLY A 89 12.68 -22.77 -10.41
CA GLY A 89 12.98 -23.22 -9.05
C GLY A 89 14.43 -22.99 -8.57
N SER A 90 15.34 -22.43 -9.38
CA SER A 90 16.66 -21.96 -8.88
C SER A 90 16.53 -20.82 -7.88
N ASN A 91 15.38 -20.14 -7.93
CA ASN A 91 15.06 -19.03 -7.08
C ASN A 91 13.98 -19.50 -6.10
N SER A 92 14.39 -20.08 -4.98
CA SER A 92 13.78 -19.64 -3.72
C SER A 92 14.43 -18.31 -3.35
N LEU A 93 14.21 -17.29 -4.19
CA LEU A 93 14.21 -15.92 -3.68
C LEU A 93 12.78 -15.68 -3.22
N VAL A 94 12.59 -15.79 -1.92
CA VAL A 94 11.36 -15.39 -1.26
C VAL A 94 11.24 -13.86 -1.39
N PHE A 95 10.62 -13.41 -2.46
CA PHE A 95 10.01 -12.08 -2.50
C PHE A 95 8.68 -12.21 -1.76
N GLY A 96 8.66 -11.89 -0.46
CA GLY A 96 7.43 -12.09 0.30
C GLY A 96 7.50 -12.91 1.59
N ALA A 97 8.66 -13.01 2.25
CA ALA A 97 8.67 -12.62 3.65
C ALA A 97 8.57 -11.08 3.66
N GLY A 98 7.41 -10.57 3.18
CA GLY A 98 6.99 -9.16 3.17
C GLY A 98 7.36 -8.20 2.01
N GLY A 99 7.90 -8.62 0.85
CA GLY A 99 8.61 -7.69 -0.05
C GLY A 99 8.35 -7.72 -1.57
N THR A 100 7.18 -8.14 -2.06
CA THR A 100 6.86 -8.03 -3.51
C THR A 100 6.18 -6.69 -3.82
N THR A 101 6.90 -5.59 -3.62
CA THR A 101 6.71 -4.34 -4.38
C THR A 101 8.00 -3.54 -4.28
N VAL A 102 8.84 -3.56 -5.32
CA VAL A 102 9.83 -2.50 -5.49
C VAL A 102 9.09 -1.37 -6.21
N TYR A 103 8.51 -0.49 -5.41
CA TYR A 103 7.55 0.56 -5.77
C TYR A 103 7.82 1.26 -7.13
N ARG A 104 6.83 1.20 -8.05
CA ARG A 104 6.84 1.87 -9.37
C ARG A 104 6.06 3.18 -9.28
N LEU A 105 6.73 4.32 -9.43
CA LEU A 105 6.09 5.60 -9.75
C LEU A 105 6.38 5.96 -11.20
N ARG A 106 5.34 6.07 -12.02
CA ARG A 106 5.43 6.59 -13.39
C ARG A 106 5.26 8.10 -13.35
N THR A 107 6.21 8.86 -13.89
CA THR A 107 5.96 10.23 -14.37
C THR A 107 5.85 10.23 -15.89
N GLU A 108 5.38 11.34 -16.46
CA GLU A 108 4.89 11.49 -17.84
C GLU A 108 5.91 11.13 -18.94
N SER A 109 7.18 10.90 -18.60
CA SER A 109 8.21 10.52 -19.58
C SER A 109 9.16 9.36 -19.17
N GLY A 110 8.80 8.52 -18.19
CA GLY A 110 9.60 7.31 -17.89
C GLY A 110 9.63 6.89 -16.42
N ALA A 111 10.22 5.71 -16.16
CA ALA A 111 10.45 5.20 -14.81
C ALA A 111 11.85 5.63 -14.33
N THR A 112 11.96 6.12 -13.09
CA THR A 112 13.25 6.41 -12.46
C THR A 112 13.60 5.28 -11.50
N GLU A 113 14.69 4.56 -11.78
CA GLU A 113 15.14 3.36 -11.07
C GLU A 113 16.54 3.60 -10.49
N SER A 114 16.81 3.16 -9.24
CA SER A 114 18.16 3.11 -8.67
C SER A 114 18.40 1.74 -8.02
N ALA A 115 19.50 1.11 -8.40
CA ALA A 115 19.85 -0.23 -7.94
C ALA A 115 20.70 -0.23 -6.65
N LEU A 116 21.26 0.91 -6.20
CA LEU A 116 22.30 0.93 -5.16
C LEU A 116 22.29 2.16 -4.23
N GLY A 117 21.17 2.88 -4.06
CA GLY A 117 21.14 4.01 -3.11
C GLY A 117 19.77 4.65 -2.90
N GLN A 118 19.68 5.53 -1.88
CA GLN A 118 18.47 6.32 -1.60
C GLN A 118 18.08 7.15 -2.83
N ILE A 119 16.79 7.15 -3.16
CA ILE A 119 16.25 8.03 -4.19
C ILE A 119 15.29 9.02 -3.55
N THR A 120 15.62 10.31 -3.68
CA THR A 120 14.81 11.42 -3.19
C THR A 120 13.95 11.94 -4.33
N TYR A 121 12.62 11.92 -4.16
CA TYR A 121 11.67 12.48 -5.12
C TYR A 121 10.73 13.48 -4.44
N SER A 122 10.56 14.64 -5.07
CA SER A 122 9.55 15.63 -4.69
C SER A 122 8.30 15.42 -5.53
N VAL A 123 7.19 15.04 -4.90
CA VAL A 123 5.89 14.86 -5.57
C VAL A 123 4.96 16.00 -5.16
N ALA A 124 4.39 16.71 -6.15
CA ALA A 124 3.25 17.58 -5.95
C ALA A 124 2.00 16.87 -6.49
N GLY A 125 1.05 16.54 -5.63
CA GLY A 125 -0.15 15.81 -6.02
C GLY A 125 -1.33 16.09 -5.11
N ILE A 126 -2.53 16.03 -5.67
CA ILE A 126 -3.80 16.07 -4.93
C ILE A 126 -4.26 14.62 -4.75
N PHE A 127 -4.43 14.18 -3.51
CA PHE A 127 -4.84 12.82 -3.19
C PHE A 127 -6.33 12.78 -2.84
N GLY A 128 -7.10 11.96 -3.55
CA GLY A 128 -8.52 11.73 -3.28
C GLY A 128 -8.80 10.72 -2.15
N GLY A 129 -7.77 10.27 -1.44
CA GLY A 129 -7.83 9.24 -0.41
C GLY A 129 -6.70 9.36 0.61
N TYR A 130 -6.63 8.40 1.55
CA TYR A 130 -5.67 8.45 2.66
C TYR A 130 -4.22 8.27 2.21
N ILE A 131 -3.33 9.09 2.77
CA ILE A 131 -1.87 8.93 2.67
C ILE A 131 -1.39 8.36 4.01
N ALA A 132 -0.87 7.14 4.01
CA ALA A 132 -0.24 6.54 5.18
C ALA A 132 1.28 6.73 5.12
N CYS A 133 1.88 7.24 6.20
CA CYS A 133 3.33 7.36 6.35
C CYS A 133 3.71 7.15 7.82
N THR A 134 4.96 6.77 8.07
CA THR A 134 5.49 6.54 9.43
C THR A 134 5.80 7.83 10.18
N ALA A 135 6.18 8.90 9.46
CA ALA A 135 6.38 10.22 10.03
C ALA A 135 6.15 11.30 8.97
N MET A 136 5.54 12.41 9.38
CA MET A 136 5.46 13.64 8.58
C MET A 136 6.34 14.69 9.24
N ALA A 137 7.29 15.25 8.50
CA ALA A 137 8.02 16.44 8.92
C ALA A 137 7.33 17.66 8.32
N MET A 138 6.80 18.54 9.17
CA MET A 138 6.23 19.82 8.76
C MET A 138 7.18 20.94 9.19
N THR A 139 7.81 21.61 8.23
CA THR A 139 8.68 22.76 8.52
C THR A 139 7.86 24.03 8.57
N SER A 140 8.28 24.96 9.43
CA SER A 140 7.56 26.22 9.58
C SER A 140 8.54 27.32 10.00
N ASP A 141 8.88 28.22 9.08
CA ASP A 141 9.82 29.30 9.32
C ASP A 141 9.19 30.37 10.23
N ARG A 142 9.85 30.68 11.36
CA ARG A 142 9.39 31.70 12.30
C ARG A 142 9.35 33.10 11.68
N ARG A 143 10.24 33.41 10.72
CA ARG A 143 10.33 34.72 10.06
C ARG A 143 9.09 35.05 9.22
N LEU A 144 8.36 34.02 8.77
CA LEU A 144 7.14 34.17 7.97
C LEU A 144 5.87 34.24 8.82
N LYS A 145 5.97 34.10 10.15
CA LYS A 145 4.82 34.09 11.06
C LYS A 145 4.57 35.46 11.69
N ARG A 146 3.29 35.76 11.93
CA ARG A 146 2.84 36.93 12.70
C ARG A 146 1.99 36.46 13.89
N ASN A 147 1.90 37.27 14.95
CA ASN A 147 1.03 37.05 16.11
C ASN A 147 1.23 35.70 16.84
N ILE A 148 2.48 35.25 17.03
CA ILE A 148 2.78 34.09 17.87
C ILE A 148 2.56 34.50 19.33
N GLN A 149 1.47 34.04 19.94
CA GLN A 149 1.12 34.31 21.33
C GLN A 149 0.87 32.98 22.08
N SER A 150 1.19 32.95 23.37
CA SER A 150 0.84 31.83 24.24
C SER A 150 -0.69 31.69 24.32
N CYS A 151 -1.19 30.46 24.19
CA CYS A 151 -2.61 30.19 24.37
C CYS A 151 -2.93 29.79 25.82
N LEU A 152 -4.10 30.19 26.31
CA LEU A 152 -4.61 29.75 27.61
C LEU A 152 -5.00 28.26 27.53
N LEU A 153 -4.37 27.43 28.39
CA LEU A 153 -4.55 25.97 28.44
C LEU A 153 -6.01 25.53 28.64
N GLU A 154 -6.83 26.40 29.25
CA GLU A 154 -8.26 26.18 29.49
C GLU A 154 -9.08 25.90 28.22
N ARG A 155 -8.66 26.38 27.05
CA ARG A 155 -9.35 26.09 25.78
C ARG A 155 -9.04 24.68 25.26
N ILE A 156 -7.85 24.16 25.54
CA ILE A 156 -7.41 22.82 25.09
C ILE A 156 -8.01 21.73 25.98
N LYS A 157 -8.09 21.96 27.30
CA LYS A 157 -8.75 21.03 28.23
C LYS A 157 -10.24 20.78 27.93
N ARG A 158 -10.89 21.67 27.17
CA ARG A 158 -12.29 21.51 26.72
C ARG A 158 -12.46 20.62 25.50
N LEU A 159 -11.38 20.29 24.78
CA LEU A 159 -11.45 19.44 23.58
C LEU A 159 -11.64 17.95 23.93
N THR A 160 -11.18 17.53 25.11
CA THR A 160 -11.58 16.26 25.69
C THR A 160 -12.92 16.47 26.38
N ILE A 161 -14.02 16.10 25.72
CA ILE A 161 -15.32 16.07 26.38
C ILE A 161 -15.26 14.88 27.35
N PRO A 162 -15.25 15.08 28.68
CA PRO A 162 -14.96 14.01 29.64
C PRO A 162 -16.18 13.11 29.90
N PHE A 163 -17.11 13.05 28.94
CA PHE A 163 -18.36 12.31 29.04
C PHE A 163 -18.88 11.87 27.67
N THR A 164 -19.57 10.73 27.69
CA THR A 164 -20.34 10.19 26.57
C THR A 164 -21.84 10.20 26.89
N PHE A 165 -22.69 10.17 25.85
CA PHE A 165 -24.14 10.09 26.03
C PHE A 165 -24.65 8.68 25.79
N ARG A 166 -25.65 8.28 26.56
CA ARG A 166 -26.51 7.13 26.28
C ARG A 166 -27.96 7.45 26.63
N ILE A 167 -28.89 6.66 26.13
CA ILE A 167 -30.29 6.70 26.58
C ILE A 167 -30.32 6.29 28.07
N SER A 168 -31.03 7.05 28.89
CA SER A 168 -31.06 6.81 30.34
C SER A 168 -31.70 5.47 30.66
N LYS A 169 -31.15 4.77 31.64
CA LYS A 169 -31.80 3.57 32.21
C LYS A 169 -32.98 3.94 33.12
N ARG A 170 -33.09 5.21 33.53
CA ARG A 170 -34.16 5.71 34.39
C ARG A 170 -35.41 6.04 33.57
N LYS A 171 -36.57 5.58 34.02
CA LYS A 171 -37.85 5.78 33.32
C LYS A 171 -38.31 7.24 33.26
N ASP A 172 -37.85 8.06 34.20
CA ASP A 172 -38.17 9.49 34.32
C ASP A 172 -37.18 10.40 33.57
N LYS A 173 -36.16 9.83 32.91
CA LYS A 173 -35.07 10.59 32.28
C LYS A 173 -34.83 10.14 30.85
N LYS A 174 -34.40 11.08 30.00
CA LYS A 174 -34.12 10.83 28.58
C LYS A 174 -32.70 10.31 28.37
N TYR A 175 -31.72 11.00 28.91
CA TYR A 175 -30.31 10.76 28.66
C TYR A 175 -29.50 10.65 29.94
N ASP A 176 -28.43 9.88 29.88
CA ASP A 176 -27.35 9.85 30.85
C ASP A 176 -26.09 10.46 30.21
N ALA A 177 -25.47 11.43 30.87
CA ALA A 177 -24.08 11.80 30.60
C ALA A 177 -23.16 10.93 31.48
N VAL A 178 -22.38 10.06 30.86
CA VAL A 178 -21.49 9.10 31.53
C VAL A 178 -20.06 9.61 31.42
N PHE A 179 -19.47 9.96 32.56
CA PHE A 179 -18.10 10.45 32.65
C PHE A 179 -17.09 9.31 32.68
N ASP A 180 -15.85 9.61 32.29
CA ASP A 180 -14.76 8.62 32.29
C ASP A 180 -14.44 8.10 33.70
N ASP A 181 -14.74 8.88 34.74
CA ASP A 181 -14.62 8.51 36.16
C ASP A 181 -15.77 7.62 36.68
N GLY A 182 -16.73 7.25 35.81
CA GLY A 182 -17.90 6.45 36.14
C GLY A 182 -19.09 7.25 36.69
N ARG A 183 -18.96 8.57 36.90
CA ARG A 183 -20.07 9.42 37.32
C ARG A 183 -21.14 9.46 36.23
N VAL A 184 -22.41 9.33 36.61
CA VAL A 184 -23.55 9.40 35.70
C VAL A 184 -24.47 10.55 36.08
N VAL A 185 -24.72 11.46 35.13
CA VAL A 185 -25.62 12.60 35.32
C VAL A 185 -26.82 12.43 34.39
N PRO A 186 -27.97 11.95 34.90
CA PRO A 186 -29.18 11.83 34.11
C PRO A 186 -29.87 13.18 33.91
N PHE A 187 -30.36 13.45 32.70
CA PHE A 187 -31.03 14.71 32.35
C PHE A 187 -32.10 14.54 31.27
N GLY A 188 -32.95 15.57 31.13
CA GLY A 188 -34.12 15.55 30.26
C GLY A 188 -35.26 14.76 30.88
N ASP A 189 -36.33 15.42 31.28
CA ASP A 189 -37.41 14.75 32.01
C ASP A 189 -38.39 14.02 31.07
N ILE A 190 -38.91 12.91 31.56
CA ILE A 190 -40.03 12.17 31.00
C ILE A 190 -41.21 12.31 31.95
N LYS A 191 -42.40 12.56 31.41
CA LYS A 191 -43.64 12.70 32.19
C LYS A 191 -43.97 11.37 32.89
N ARG A 192 -44.81 11.44 33.94
CA ARG A 192 -45.27 10.26 34.69
C ARG A 192 -46.02 9.22 33.84
N ASN A 193 -46.61 9.63 32.72
CA ASN A 193 -47.28 8.75 31.76
C ASN A 193 -46.31 8.06 30.77
N GLY A 194 -44.99 8.25 30.93
CA GLY A 194 -43.97 7.67 30.06
C GLY A 194 -43.66 8.49 28.82
N GLU A 195 -44.39 9.57 28.54
CA GLU A 195 -44.10 10.43 27.39
C GLU A 195 -43.01 11.46 27.71
N PRO A 196 -41.96 11.58 26.87
CA PRO A 196 -40.97 12.64 26.99
C PRO A 196 -41.59 14.05 26.98
N TYR A 197 -41.11 14.96 27.84
CA TYR A 197 -41.45 16.38 27.71
C TYR A 197 -40.93 16.93 26.38
N GLN A 198 -41.62 17.88 25.77
CA GLN A 198 -41.09 18.56 24.58
C GLN A 198 -39.89 19.44 24.94
N GLN A 199 -39.00 19.65 23.97
CA GLN A 199 -37.82 20.50 24.12
C GLN A 199 -37.66 21.45 22.92
N TYR A 200 -36.74 22.41 23.00
CA TYR A 200 -36.49 23.31 21.88
C TYR A 200 -35.84 22.57 20.71
N ARG A 201 -34.70 21.92 20.97
CA ARG A 201 -33.96 21.14 19.99
C ARG A 201 -33.00 20.17 20.67
N ASP A 202 -33.01 18.90 20.27
CA ASP A 202 -32.06 17.90 20.71
C ASP A 202 -30.78 17.95 19.85
N ILE A 203 -29.73 18.49 20.47
CA ILE A 203 -28.39 18.58 19.89
C ILE A 203 -27.40 17.61 20.55
N THR A 204 -27.89 16.61 21.29
CA THR A 204 -27.03 15.50 21.69
C THR A 204 -26.50 14.77 20.45
N PRO A 205 -25.33 14.12 20.49
CA PRO A 205 -24.82 13.34 19.36
C PRO A 205 -25.79 12.24 18.90
N MET A 206 -26.62 11.70 19.80
CA MET A 206 -27.56 10.61 19.50
C MET A 206 -28.88 11.10 18.89
N ARG A 207 -29.35 12.30 19.26
CA ARG A 207 -30.63 12.89 18.80
C ARG A 207 -31.84 11.96 18.93
N ALA A 208 -31.80 11.02 19.88
CA ALA A 208 -32.81 9.97 20.08
C ALA A 208 -34.21 10.52 20.43
N PHE A 209 -34.30 11.72 21.01
CA PHE A 209 -35.57 12.35 21.37
C PHE A 209 -35.93 13.54 20.46
N SER A 210 -35.26 13.70 19.30
CA SER A 210 -35.51 14.80 18.36
C SER A 210 -36.95 14.89 17.84
N LYS A 211 -37.72 13.79 17.86
CA LYS A 211 -39.17 13.79 17.58
C LYS A 211 -39.97 14.76 18.46
N TYR A 212 -39.46 15.09 19.65
CA TYR A 212 -40.11 15.98 20.62
C TYR A 212 -39.59 17.43 20.56
N ASP A 213 -38.79 17.75 19.54
CA ASP A 213 -38.31 19.11 19.27
C ASP A 213 -39.43 19.99 18.73
N HIS A 214 -39.63 21.18 19.32
CA HIS A 214 -40.67 22.10 18.90
C HIS A 214 -40.17 23.32 18.13
N GLY A 215 -38.86 23.65 18.19
CA GLY A 215 -38.26 24.81 17.50
C GLY A 215 -38.78 26.22 17.88
N ASN A 216 -39.81 26.30 18.71
CA ASN A 216 -40.43 27.56 19.14
C ASN A 216 -39.53 28.38 20.11
N ILE A 217 -39.09 29.55 19.63
CA ILE A 217 -38.19 30.48 20.32
C ILE A 217 -38.85 31.08 21.57
N GLU A 218 -40.15 31.40 21.54
CA GLU A 218 -40.84 31.96 22.70
C GLU A 218 -40.92 30.97 23.86
N ARG A 219 -41.19 29.69 23.57
CA ARG A 219 -41.20 28.62 24.60
C ARG A 219 -39.82 28.48 25.24
N LYS A 220 -38.75 28.61 24.45
CA LYS A 220 -37.37 28.64 24.95
C LYS A 220 -37.15 29.84 25.87
N GLN A 221 -37.57 31.04 25.49
CA GLN A 221 -37.47 32.21 26.37
C GLN A 221 -38.27 32.06 27.67
N ARG A 222 -39.51 31.55 27.60
CA ARG A 222 -40.33 31.26 28.79
C ARG A 222 -39.67 30.23 29.72
N PHE A 223 -39.01 29.22 29.16
CA PHE A 223 -38.24 28.25 29.92
C PHE A 223 -37.06 28.91 30.65
N TYR A 224 -36.26 29.73 29.97
CA TYR A 224 -35.14 30.45 30.59
C TYR A 224 -35.59 31.48 31.62
N LYS A 225 -36.77 32.10 31.46
CA LYS A 225 -37.35 33.00 32.46
C LYS A 225 -37.69 32.27 33.77
N ARG A 226 -38.14 31.00 33.69
CA ARG A 226 -38.48 30.19 34.87
C ARG A 226 -37.29 29.51 35.52
N HIS A 227 -36.34 29.01 34.72
CA HIS A 227 -35.25 28.16 35.20
C HIS A 227 -33.89 28.85 35.22
N GLY A 228 -33.83 30.13 34.83
CA GLY A 228 -32.60 30.90 34.68
C GLY A 228 -31.77 30.47 33.46
N PRO A 229 -30.80 31.30 33.03
CA PRO A 229 -29.90 31.02 31.90
C PRO A 229 -29.02 29.78 32.14
N ILE A 230 -28.26 29.38 31.12
CA ILE A 230 -27.19 28.39 31.28
C ILE A 230 -26.17 28.94 32.28
N ASP A 231 -25.92 28.19 33.37
CA ASP A 231 -24.95 28.56 34.40
C ASP A 231 -23.63 27.82 34.16
N ASN A 232 -22.68 28.52 33.53
CA ASN A 232 -21.35 27.97 33.27
C ASN A 232 -20.43 27.92 34.51
N SER A 233 -20.85 28.49 35.65
CA SER A 233 -20.11 28.33 36.91
C SER A 233 -20.34 26.95 37.55
N LYS A 234 -21.40 26.24 37.14
CA LYS A 234 -21.75 24.87 37.58
C LYS A 234 -21.87 23.92 36.39
N PRO A 235 -20.76 23.67 35.67
CA PRO A 235 -20.77 22.78 34.51
C PRO A 235 -21.12 21.35 34.93
N TYR A 236 -21.57 20.54 33.97
CA TYR A 236 -21.80 19.09 34.16
C TYR A 236 -22.89 18.68 35.15
N THR A 237 -23.77 19.61 35.55
CA THR A 237 -24.97 19.29 36.32
C THR A 237 -26.13 18.89 35.40
N ALA A 238 -27.15 18.19 35.93
CA ALA A 238 -28.32 17.79 35.13
C ALA A 238 -29.03 19.00 34.48
N SER A 239 -29.11 20.13 35.20
CA SER A 239 -29.65 21.39 34.69
C SER A 239 -28.78 21.99 33.59
N TRP A 240 -27.45 21.93 33.76
CA TRP A 240 -26.51 22.36 32.72
C TRP A 240 -26.67 21.52 31.45
N PHE A 241 -26.70 20.18 31.55
CA PHE A 241 -26.91 19.30 30.40
C PHE A 241 -28.26 19.52 29.72
N LEU A 242 -29.35 19.62 30.50
CA LEU A 242 -30.69 19.92 29.98
C LEU A 242 -30.69 21.21 29.16
N LYS A 243 -30.09 22.28 29.68
CA LYS A 243 -30.09 23.58 29.01
C LYS A 243 -29.17 23.59 27.78
N THR A 244 -27.96 23.06 27.92
CA THR A 244 -26.95 23.04 26.87
C THR A 244 -27.32 22.14 25.70
N PHE A 245 -27.99 21.00 25.93
CA PHE A 245 -28.23 20.02 24.85
C PHE A 245 -29.68 19.90 24.38
N LEU A 246 -30.66 20.37 25.16
CA LEU A 246 -32.09 20.28 24.79
C LEU A 246 -32.78 21.65 24.65
N TRP A 247 -32.22 22.71 25.25
CA TRP A 247 -32.78 24.06 25.24
C TRP A 247 -31.82 25.13 24.70
N SER A 248 -30.72 24.76 24.05
CA SER A 248 -29.72 25.69 23.53
C SER A 248 -30.16 26.48 22.30
#